data_AF-A0A6N6TAH9-F1
#
_entry.id   AF-A0A6N6TAH9-F1
#
_cell.length_a   1.000
_cell.length_b   1.000
_cell.length_c   1.000
_cell.angle_alpha   90.00
_cell.angle_beta   90.00
_cell.angle_gamma   90.00
#
_symmetry.space_group_name_H-M   'P 1'
#
loop_
_entity.id
_entity.type
_entity.pdbx_description
1 polymer ?
#
loop_
_entity_poly.entity_id
_entity_poly.type
_entity_poly.pdbx_seq_one_letter_code
_entity_poly.pdbx_strand_id
1 'polypeptide(L)'
;MAIVKTVGRSGQIALGKAYAGRQVLVEQLDPGVWLIKLGEFIPDDERWLHAPNVKADLDEAIAWAESHPAAETDLDELERR
;
A
#
# COMPACT_ATOMS: atom_id res chain seq x y z
N MET A 1 -10.49 1.18 -23.77
CA MET A 1 -10.75 0.19 -24.84
C MET A 1 -11.13 -1.12 -24.16
N ALA A 2 -12.29 -1.69 -24.47
CA ALA A 2 -12.73 -2.96 -23.88
C ALA A 2 -12.11 -4.14 -24.66
N ILE A 3 -11.68 -5.18 -23.96
CA ILE A 3 -11.06 -6.37 -24.55
C ILE A 3 -11.85 -7.59 -24.08
N VAL A 4 -12.30 -8.41 -25.02
CA VAL A 4 -12.93 -9.69 -24.71
C VAL A 4 -11.84 -10.73 -24.46
N LYS A 5 -11.96 -11.47 -23.36
CA LYS A 5 -11.06 -12.57 -22.98
C LYS A 5 -11.90 -13.78 -22.58
N THR A 6 -11.35 -14.96 -22.82
CA THR A 6 -11.99 -16.23 -22.48
C THR A 6 -11.38 -16.80 -21.20
N VAL A 7 -12.22 -17.31 -20.31
CA VAL A 7 -11.79 -18.10 -19.15
C VAL A 7 -11.30 -19.46 -19.64
N GLY A 8 -10.04 -19.80 -19.37
CA GLY A 8 -9.48 -21.10 -19.73
C GLY A 8 -10.16 -22.23 -18.96
N ARG A 9 -9.96 -23.48 -19.41
CA ARG A 9 -10.53 -24.67 -18.73
C ARG A 9 -10.10 -24.81 -17.26
N SER A 10 -8.96 -24.20 -16.89
CA SER A 10 -8.44 -24.15 -15.52
C SER A 10 -9.06 -23.03 -14.67
N GLY A 11 -10.02 -22.25 -15.19
CA GLY A 11 -10.61 -21.11 -14.50
C GLY A 11 -9.80 -19.81 -14.58
N GLN A 12 -8.72 -19.78 -15.36
CA GLN A 12 -7.81 -18.64 -15.44
C GLN A 12 -8.22 -17.65 -16.54
N ILE A 13 -8.09 -16.34 -16.27
CA ILE A 13 -8.20 -15.26 -17.26
C ILE A 13 -6.83 -14.59 -17.38
N ALA A 14 -6.23 -14.61 -18.57
CA ALA A 14 -4.93 -14.00 -18.79
C ALA A 14 -5.06 -12.48 -19.04
N LEU A 15 -4.77 -11.64 -18.04
CA LEU A 15 -4.86 -10.17 -18.16
C LEU A 15 -3.69 -9.53 -18.93
N GLY A 16 -2.59 -10.25 -19.10
CA GLY A 16 -1.39 -9.80 -19.82
C GLY A 16 -0.17 -9.68 -18.89
N LYS A 17 1.03 -9.61 -19.48
CA LYS A 17 2.30 -9.60 -18.74
C LYS A 17 2.52 -8.33 -17.91
N ALA A 18 1.86 -7.23 -18.26
CA ALA A 18 1.96 -5.96 -17.53
C ALA A 18 1.52 -6.06 -16.05
N TYR A 19 0.73 -7.08 -15.70
CA TYR A 19 0.23 -7.30 -14.35
C TYR A 19 0.81 -8.56 -13.70
N ALA A 20 1.88 -9.12 -14.26
CA ALA A 20 2.52 -10.32 -13.71
C ALA A 20 3.05 -10.05 -12.29
N GLY A 21 2.83 -10.99 -11.36
CA GLY A 21 3.27 -10.90 -9.96
C GLY A 21 2.45 -9.97 -9.08
N ARG A 22 1.50 -9.21 -9.63
CA ARG A 22 0.62 -8.34 -8.84
C ARG A 22 -0.52 -9.12 -8.19
N GLN A 23 -0.86 -8.74 -6.97
CA GLN A 23 -2.07 -9.19 -6.31
C GLN A 23 -3.29 -8.39 -6.78
N VAL A 24 -4.42 -9.08 -6.84
CA VAL A 24 -5.70 -8.49 -7.24
C VAL A 24 -6.80 -8.93 -6.30
N LEU A 25 -7.71 -8.02 -6.02
CA LEU A 25 -8.99 -8.32 -5.40
C LEU A 25 -9.99 -8.65 -6.51
N VAL A 26 -10.72 -9.76 -6.36
CA VAL A 26 -11.78 -10.19 -7.28
C VAL A 26 -13.09 -10.23 -6.50
N GLU A 27 -14.03 -9.37 -6.87
CA GLU A 27 -15.34 -9.25 -6.24
C GLU A 27 -16.44 -9.57 -7.26
N GLN A 28 -17.50 -10.24 -6.82
CA GLN A 28 -18.74 -10.38 -7.59
C GLN A 28 -19.75 -9.35 -7.06
N LEU A 29 -20.07 -8.34 -7.87
CA LEU A 29 -21.02 -7.31 -7.48
C LEU A 29 -22.47 -7.80 -7.65
N ASP A 30 -22.71 -8.55 -8.73
CA ASP A 30 -23.99 -9.15 -9.10
C ASP A 30 -23.74 -10.49 -9.84
N PRO A 31 -24.77 -11.34 -10.03
CA PRO A 31 -24.64 -12.53 -10.87
C PRO A 31 -24.10 -12.19 -12.27
N GLY A 32 -22.92 -12.73 -12.59
CA GLY A 32 -22.23 -12.47 -13.87
C GLY A 32 -21.44 -11.16 -13.97
N VAL A 33 -21.45 -10.30 -12.95
CA VAL A 33 -20.72 -9.01 -12.93
C VAL A 33 -19.57 -9.07 -11.94
N TRP A 34 -18.34 -9.06 -12.46
CA TRP A 34 -17.14 -9.13 -11.65
C TRP A 34 -16.34 -7.83 -11.72
N LEU A 35 -15.75 -7.44 -10.59
CA LEU A 35 -14.83 -6.33 -10.47
C LEU A 35 -13.46 -6.85 -10.05
N ILE A 36 -12.43 -6.52 -10.83
CA ILE A 36 -11.04 -6.88 -10.56
C ILE A 36 -10.28 -5.59 -10.27
N LYS A 37 -9.74 -5.46 -9.06
CA LYS A 37 -8.95 -4.31 -8.63
C LYS A 37 -7.51 -4.75 -8.39
N LEU A 38 -6.56 -3.97 -8.88
CA LEU A 38 -5.16 -4.10 -8.46
C LEU A 38 -5.07 -3.69 -6.98
N GLY A 39 -4.47 -4.55 -6.17
CA GLY A 39 -4.26 -4.30 -4.74
C GLY A 39 -2.80 -4.43 -4.36
N GLU A 40 -2.48 -3.94 -3.17
CA GLU A 40 -1.26 -4.24 -2.45
C GLU A 40 -1.65 -4.98 -1.17
N PHE A 41 -0.94 -6.05 -0.87
CA PHE A 41 -1.11 -6.78 0.39
C PHE A 41 -0.33 -6.06 1.48
N ILE A 42 -1.03 -5.75 2.57
CA ILE A 42 -0.43 -5.22 3.79
C ILE A 42 -0.40 -6.39 4.79
N PRO A 43 0.79 -6.82 5.24
CA PRO A 43 0.95 -7.78 6.33
C PRO A 43 0.15 -7.39 7.57
N ASP A 44 -0.34 -8.38 8.32
CA ASP A 44 -1.21 -8.12 9.48
C ASP A 44 -0.52 -7.30 10.58
N ASP A 45 0.79 -7.50 10.75
CA ASP A 45 1.66 -6.77 11.68
C ASP A 45 2.03 -5.37 11.22
N GLU A 46 1.74 -5.02 9.96
CA GLU A 46 1.94 -3.67 9.39
C GLU A 46 0.62 -2.91 9.22
N ARG A 47 -0.53 -3.60 9.31
CA ARG A 47 -1.87 -3.03 9.14
C ARG A 47 -2.14 -1.85 10.08
N TRP A 48 -1.55 -1.84 11.28
CA TRP A 48 -1.73 -0.78 12.28
C TRP A 48 -1.21 0.59 11.81
N LEU A 49 -0.23 0.64 10.91
CA LEU A 49 0.28 1.89 10.32
C LEU A 49 -0.80 2.67 9.57
N HIS A 50 -1.82 1.96 9.09
CA HIS A 50 -2.96 2.54 8.36
C HIS A 50 -4.15 2.87 9.27
N ALA A 51 -4.06 2.65 10.58
CA ALA A 51 -5.09 3.09 11.51
C ALA A 51 -5.20 4.63 11.47
N PRO A 52 -6.41 5.22 11.48
CA PRO A 52 -6.59 6.66 11.24
C PRO A 52 -5.76 7.57 12.17
N ASN A 53 -5.63 7.20 13.44
CA ASN A 53 -4.84 7.94 14.43
C ASN A 53 -3.33 7.81 14.14
N VAL A 54 -2.85 6.60 13.92
CA VAL A 54 -1.43 6.34 13.65
C VAL A 54 -0.99 7.04 12.36
N LYS A 55 -1.83 6.98 11.33
CA LYS A 55 -1.54 7.66 10.07
C LYS A 55 -1.42 9.18 10.26
N ALA A 56 -2.34 9.79 11.03
CA ALA A 56 -2.31 11.21 11.30
C ALA A 56 -1.03 11.61 12.08
N ASP A 57 -0.66 10.84 13.10
CA ASP A 57 0.55 11.07 13.89
C ASP A 57 1.82 10.96 13.02
N LEU A 58 1.86 9.97 12.11
CA LEU A 58 2.96 9.81 11.16
C LEU A 58 3.04 10.96 10.15
N ASP A 59 1.91 11.40 9.60
CA ASP A 59 1.87 12.53 8.66
C ASP A 59 2.39 13.82 9.34
N GLU A 60 2.03 14.06 10.60
CA GLU A 60 2.54 15.18 11.40
C GLU A 60 4.05 15.08 11.64
N ALA A 61 4.52 13.91 12.08
CA ALA A 61 5.94 13.67 12.33
C ALA A 61 6.80 13.87 11.07
N ILE A 62 6.31 13.42 9.91
CA ILE A 62 6.99 13.62 8.62
C ILE A 62 7.04 15.11 8.27
N ALA A 63 5.92 15.82 8.37
CA ALA A 63 5.87 17.26 8.09
C ALA A 63 6.80 18.07 9.02
N TRP A 64 6.91 17.67 10.30
CA TRP A 64 7.85 18.27 11.22
C TRP A 64 9.30 18.00 10.79
N ALA A 65 9.65 16.75 10.45
CA ALA A 65 11.00 16.38 10.05
C ALA A 65 11.45 17.08 8.76
N GLU A 66 10.54 17.29 7.79
CA GLU A 66 10.82 18.03 6.57
C GLU A 66 11.20 19.50 6.83
N SER A 67 10.63 20.10 7.89
CA SER A 67 10.89 21.49 8.27
C SER A 67 11.99 21.65 9.32
N HIS A 68 12.43 20.56 9.95
CA HIS A 68 13.46 20.54 10.99
C HIS A 68 14.58 19.56 10.61
N PRO A 69 15.51 19.98 9.74
CA PRO A 69 16.65 19.15 9.36
C PRO A 69 17.40 18.65 10.58
N ALA A 70 17.78 17.36 10.55
CA ALA A 70 18.60 16.79 11.61
C ALA A 70 19.92 17.57 11.73
N ALA A 71 20.20 18.06 12.93
CA ALA A 71 21.47 18.66 13.28
C ALA A 71 22.28 17.69 14.14
N GLU A 72 23.60 17.71 13.97
CA GLU A 72 24.48 16.97 14.87
C GLU A 72 24.29 17.46 16.30
N THR A 73 24.20 16.52 17.24
CA THR A 73 24.12 16.84 18.67
C THR A 73 25.53 17.03 19.19
N ASP A 74 25.78 18.17 19.83
CA ASP A 74 27.02 18.38 20.59
C ASP A 74 27.02 17.48 21.83
N LEU A 75 27.85 16.44 21.80
CA LEU A 75 27.96 15.45 22.86
C LEU A 75 28.64 16.02 24.12
N ASP A 76 29.55 16.98 23.96
CA ASP A 76 30.23 17.63 25.08
C ASP A 76 29.27 18.54 25.84
N GLU A 77 28.32 19.20 25.15
CA GLU A 77 27.25 19.96 25.78
C GLU A 77 26.24 19.06 26.49
N LEU A 78 25.90 17.91 25.89
CA LEU A 78 24.95 16.95 26.45
C LEU A 78 25.46 16.31 27.75
N GLU A 79 26.75 15.98 27.83
CA GLU A 79 27.36 15.39 29.04
C GLU A 79 27.42 16.36 30.23
N ARG A 80 27.35 17.67 29.98
CA ARG A 80 27.39 18.72 31.02
C ARG A 80 26.03 19.05 31.65
N ARG A 81 24.91 18.49 31.17
CA ARG A 81 23.56 18.68 31.71
C ARG A 81 23.18 17.58 32.71
#